data_AF-R9A6B3-F1
#
_entry.id   AF-R9A6B3-F1
#
_cell.length_a   1.000
_cell.length_b   1.000
_cell.length_c   1.000
_cell.angle_alpha   90.00
_cell.angle_beta   90.00
_cell.angle_gamma   90.00
#
_symmetry.space_group_name_H-M   'P 1'
#
loop_
_entity.id
_entity.type
_entity.pdbx_description
1 polymer ?
#
loop_
_entity_poly.entity_id
_entity_poly.type
_entity_poly.pdbx_seq_one_letter_code
_entity_poly.pdbx_strand_id
1 'polypeptide(L)'
;MEESKIPNQKKSDTTQDLPKHEEKICPNCSRIFECKVGSISLCQCTKVTLSLEERDYLALQFADCLCYQCMEKLAFEYRITKSYKALTWSF
;
A
#
# COMPACT_ATOMS: atom_id res chain seq x y z
N MET A 1 41.43 20.12 40.00
CA MET A 1 40.22 19.43 40.46
C MET A 1 39.31 20.55 40.93
N GLU A 2 38.37 21.08 40.18
CA GLU A 2 37.51 20.50 39.16
C GLU A 2 37.33 21.50 38.02
N GLU A 3 37.17 20.98 36.80
CA GLU A 3 36.94 21.71 35.57
C GLU A 3 35.60 22.48 35.58
N SER A 4 35.70 23.76 35.26
CA SER A 4 34.66 24.56 34.63
C SER A 4 34.15 23.91 33.33
N LYS A 5 32.82 23.73 33.20
CA LYS A 5 32.18 23.54 31.89
C LYS A 5 30.74 24.06 31.83
N ILE A 6 30.63 25.29 31.32
CA ILE A 6 29.66 25.89 30.36
C ILE A 6 28.31 25.16 30.13
N PRO A 7 27.19 25.92 30.07
CA PRO A 7 25.84 25.40 29.87
C PRO A 7 25.63 24.88 28.44
N ASN A 8 25.17 23.63 28.31
CA ASN A 8 24.84 23.06 27.01
C ASN A 8 23.38 23.36 26.65
N GLN A 9 23.19 24.52 26.01
CA GLN A 9 22.12 24.68 25.05
C GLN A 9 22.40 23.74 23.86
N LYS A 10 21.59 22.69 23.71
CA LYS A 10 21.27 22.18 22.38
C LYS A 10 19.76 22.24 22.17
N LYS A 11 19.36 23.34 21.54
CA LYS A 11 18.23 23.35 20.61
C LYS A 11 18.52 22.33 19.51
N SER A 12 17.64 21.35 19.37
CA SER A 12 17.34 20.69 18.10
C SER A 12 15.81 20.59 18.08
N ASP A 13 15.18 21.69 17.70
CA ASP A 13 14.58 21.83 16.37
C ASP A 13 13.43 20.83 16.19
N THR A 14 12.28 21.24 16.73
CA THR A 14 11.00 20.56 16.55
C THR A 14 10.48 20.90 15.16
N THR A 15 11.02 20.24 14.13
CA THR A 15 10.57 20.40 12.74
C THR A 15 10.03 19.06 12.22
N GLN A 16 8.72 18.89 12.45
CA GLN A 16 7.74 18.24 11.58
C GLN A 16 8.03 16.84 11.01
N ASP A 17 7.33 15.82 11.53
CA ASP A 17 6.98 14.63 10.76
C ASP A 17 5.49 14.32 11.00
N LEU A 18 4.63 14.73 10.07
CA LEU A 18 3.30 14.13 9.96
C LEU A 18 3.50 12.63 9.70
N PRO A 19 2.67 11.73 10.25
CA PRO A 19 2.83 10.31 9.98
C PRO A 19 2.71 10.06 8.47
N LYS A 20 3.86 9.78 7.82
CA LYS A 20 3.95 9.41 6.39
C LYS A 20 3.35 8.03 6.09
N HIS A 21 2.69 7.44 7.07
CA HIS A 21 2.06 6.12 7.02
C HIS A 21 0.69 6.22 7.71
N GLU A 22 -0.33 5.72 7.04
CA GLU A 22 -1.67 5.54 7.56
C GLU A 22 -1.92 4.04 7.69
N GLU A 23 -2.34 3.58 8.86
CA GLU A 23 -2.82 2.21 9.02
C GLU A 23 -4.25 2.12 8.50
N LYS A 24 -4.48 1.31 7.47
CA LYS A 24 -5.79 1.08 6.87
C LYS A 24 -6.24 -0.36 7.07
N ILE A 25 -7.55 -0.58 7.07
CA ILE A 25 -8.14 -1.93 7.09
C ILE A 25 -8.46 -2.32 5.66
N CYS A 26 -7.94 -3.46 5.20
CA CYS A 26 -8.23 -3.97 3.86
C CYS A 26 -9.70 -4.41 3.77
N PRO A 27 -10.54 -3.86 2.86
CA PRO A 27 -11.95 -4.21 2.77
C PRO A 27 -12.22 -5.66 2.33
N ASN A 28 -11.23 -6.33 1.71
CA ASN A 28 -11.37 -7.71 1.23
C ASN A 28 -11.05 -8.78 2.30
N CYS A 29 -10.09 -8.51 3.20
CA CYS A 29 -9.65 -9.50 4.20
C CYS A 29 -9.67 -9.00 5.65
N SER A 30 -10.10 -7.75 5.87
CA SER A 30 -10.19 -7.09 7.17
C SER A 30 -8.89 -7.02 7.96
N ARG A 31 -7.74 -7.22 7.32
CA ARG A 31 -6.41 -7.05 7.96
C ARG A 31 -5.94 -5.61 7.88
N ILE A 32 -5.33 -5.16 8.97
CA ILE A 32 -4.65 -3.87 9.04
C ILE A 32 -3.37 -3.94 8.20
N PHE A 33 -3.11 -2.89 7.42
CA PHE A 33 -1.89 -2.76 6.63
C PHE A 33 -1.45 -1.30 6.54
N GLU A 34 -0.15 -1.10 6.31
CA GLU A 34 0.43 0.22 6.11
C GLU A 34 0.13 0.74 4.70
N CYS A 35 -0.58 1.86 4.62
CA CYS A 35 -0.74 2.67 3.42
C CYS A 35 0.23 3.87 3.48
N LYS A 36 1.10 3.99 2.47
CA LYS A 36 2.10 5.08 2.38
C LYS A 36 1.82 5.94 1.16
N VAL A 37 0.61 6.51 1.07
CA VAL A 37 0.20 7.32 -0.09
C VAL A 37 1.11 8.55 -0.30
N GLY A 38 1.60 9.16 0.80
CA GLY A 38 2.56 10.27 0.74
C GLY A 38 3.94 9.88 0.20
N SER A 39 4.26 8.58 0.20
CA SER A 39 5.48 8.02 -0.38
C SER A 39 5.12 6.78 -1.18
N ILE A 40 4.35 6.97 -2.25
CA ILE A 40 3.70 5.88 -3.01
C ILE A 40 4.66 4.76 -3.43
N SER A 41 5.91 5.10 -3.76
CA SER A 41 6.97 4.13 -4.10
C SER A 41 7.23 3.09 -3.00
N LEU A 42 6.98 3.44 -1.74
CA LEU A 42 7.13 2.59 -0.56
C LEU A 42 5.82 1.92 -0.12
N CYS A 43 4.70 2.20 -0.79
CA CYS A 43 3.40 1.65 -0.43
C CYS A 43 3.31 0.16 -0.80
N GLN A 44 2.50 -0.61 -0.07
CA GLN A 44 2.29 -2.02 -0.38
C GLN A 44 1.68 -2.25 -1.78
N CYS A 45 0.96 -1.27 -2.32
CA CYS A 45 0.37 -1.35 -3.66
C CYS A 45 1.38 -1.31 -4.81
N THR A 46 2.59 -0.82 -4.61
CA THR A 46 3.63 -0.83 -5.66
C THR A 46 4.37 -2.16 -5.77
N LYS A 47 4.19 -3.05 -4.79
CA LYS A 47 4.80 -4.40 -4.80
C LYS A 47 4.15 -5.34 -5.80
N VAL A 48 2.94 -5.03 -6.28
CA VAL A 48 2.19 -5.83 -7.24
C VAL A 48 2.13 -5.13 -8.59
N THR A 49 2.42 -5.86 -9.65
CA THR A 49 2.29 -5.38 -11.02
C THR A 49 0.91 -5.74 -11.54
N LEU A 50 0.08 -4.73 -11.81
CA LEU A 50 -1.27 -4.89 -12.33
C LEU A 50 -1.37 -4.33 -13.75
N SER A 51 -2.05 -5.05 -14.64
CA SER A 51 -2.43 -4.52 -15.95
C SER A 51 -3.47 -3.39 -15.82
N LEU A 52 -3.78 -2.68 -16.91
CA LEU A 52 -4.86 -1.68 -16.89
C LEU A 52 -6.20 -2.33 -16.56
N GLU A 53 -6.53 -3.43 -17.24
CA GLU A 53 -7.78 -4.15 -17.02
C GLU A 53 -7.92 -4.71 -15.59
N GLU A 54 -6.81 -5.19 -15.00
CA GLU A 54 -6.78 -5.66 -13.62
C GLU A 54 -7.04 -4.52 -12.64
N ARG A 55 -6.47 -3.33 -12.88
CA ARG A 55 -6.72 -2.15 -12.05
C ARG A 55 -8.17 -1.70 -12.14
N ASP A 56 -8.72 -1.65 -13.35
CA ASP A 56 -10.12 -1.28 -13.57
C ASP A 56 -11.06 -2.28 -12.89
N TYR A 57 -10.76 -3.58 -12.99
CA TYR A 57 -11.51 -4.63 -12.30
C TYR A 57 -11.53 -4.43 -10.78
N LEU A 58 -10.37 -4.13 -10.17
CA LEU A 58 -10.29 -3.85 -8.73
C LEU A 58 -11.04 -2.57 -8.35
N ALA A 59 -10.89 -1.49 -9.14
CA ALA A 59 -11.52 -0.20 -8.87
C ALA A 59 -13.06 -0.25 -8.94
N LEU A 60 -13.62 -1.17 -9.74
CA LEU A 60 -15.07 -1.39 -9.81
C LEU A 60 -15.62 -2.08 -8.55
N GLN A 61 -14.79 -2.85 -7.84
CA GLN A 61 -15.23 -3.65 -6.68
C GLN A 61 -14.86 -3.03 -5.33
N PHE A 62 -13.78 -2.23 -5.29
CA PHE A 62 -13.23 -1.70 -4.05
C PHE A 62 -12.99 -0.19 -4.17
N ALA A 63 -13.61 0.58 -3.27
CA ALA A 63 -13.46 2.04 -3.23
C ALA A 63 -12.26 2.53 -2.40
N ASP A 64 -11.59 1.64 -1.65
CA ASP A 64 -10.44 1.97 -0.80
C ASP A 64 -9.25 1.02 -1.09
N CYS A 65 -8.11 1.34 -0.48
CA CYS A 65 -6.86 0.63 -0.65
C CYS A 65 -6.95 -0.82 -0.17
N LEU A 66 -6.36 -1.72 -0.96
CA LEU A 66 -6.20 -3.13 -0.62
C LEU A 66 -4.79 -3.41 -0.13
N CYS A 67 -4.64 -4.42 0.73
CA CYS A 67 -3.31 -4.91 1.09
C CYS A 67 -2.67 -5.69 -0.07
N TYR A 68 -1.34 -5.78 -0.08
CA TYR A 68 -0.58 -6.45 -1.15
C TYR A 68 -1.08 -7.87 -1.46
N GLN A 69 -1.31 -8.67 -0.42
CA GLN A 69 -1.76 -10.06 -0.57
C GLN A 69 -3.12 -10.16 -1.28
N CYS A 70 -4.04 -9.24 -1.00
CA CYS A 70 -5.35 -9.23 -1.65
C CYS A 70 -5.24 -8.79 -3.11
N MET A 71 -4.44 -7.77 -3.41
CA MET A 71 -4.24 -7.34 -4.80
C MET A 71 -3.62 -8.45 -5.65
N GLU A 72 -2.60 -9.14 -5.14
CA GLU A 72 -1.98 -10.27 -5.84
C GLU A 72 -2.96 -11.42 -6.09
N LYS A 73 -3.74 -11.81 -5.07
CA LYS A 73 -4.76 -12.86 -5.17
C LYS A 73 -5.85 -12.50 -6.19
N LEU A 74 -6.40 -11.29 -6.11
CA LEU A 74 -7.49 -10.85 -6.99
C LEU A 74 -7.01 -10.69 -8.44
N ALA A 75 -5.77 -10.23 -8.65
CA ALA A 75 -5.17 -10.18 -9.99
C ALA A 75 -5.02 -11.59 -10.58
N PHE A 76 -4.59 -12.57 -9.77
CA PHE A 76 -4.53 -13.96 -10.20
C PHE A 76 -5.92 -14.50 -10.57
N GLU A 77 -6.93 -14.29 -9.72
CA GLU A 77 -8.32 -14.71 -9.99
C GLU A 77 -8.88 -14.09 -11.28
N TYR A 78 -8.57 -12.82 -11.54
CA TYR A 78 -8.95 -12.13 -12.76
C TYR A 78 -8.33 -12.79 -14.00
N ARG A 79 -7.03 -13.08 -13.98
CA ARG A 79 -6.31 -13.74 -15.10
C ARG A 79 -6.89 -15.12 -15.40
N ILE A 80 -7.15 -15.90 -14.36
CA ILE A 80 -7.72 -17.24 -14.47
C ILE A 80 -9.13 -17.16 -15.08
N THR A 81 -9.99 -16.29 -14.54
CA THR A 81 -11.37 -16.10 -15.04
C THR A 81 -11.39 -15.62 -16.50
N LYS A 82 -10.51 -14.67 -16.86
CA LYS A 82 -10.35 -14.20 -18.24
C LYS A 82 -9.95 -15.35 -19.17
N SER A 83 -9.01 -16.19 -18.75
CA SER A 83 -8.54 -17.34 -19.53
C SER A 83 -9.66 -18.36 -19.74
N TYR A 84 -10.41 -18.71 -18.69
CA TYR A 84 -11.55 -19.61 -18.82
C TYR A 84 -12.63 -19.06 -19.76
N LYS A 85 -12.97 -17.77 -19.65
CA LYS A 85 -13.96 -17.15 -20.54
C LYS A 85 -13.53 -17.24 -22.01
N ALA A 86 -12.26 -16.99 -22.30
CA ALA A 86 -11.72 -17.11 -23.65
C ALA A 86 -11.86 -18.54 -24.21
N LEU A 87 -11.64 -19.56 -23.38
CA LEU A 87 -11.82 -20.97 -23.77
C LEU A 87 -13.31 -21.31 -24.00
N THR A 88 -14.20 -20.81 -23.15
CA THR A 88 -15.65 -21.11 -23.26
C THR A 88 -16.34 -20.45 -24.45
N TRP A 89 -15.77 -19.39 -25.02
CA TRP A 89 -16.28 -18.72 -26.22
C TRP A 89 -15.81 -19.37 -27.53
N SER A 90 -15.12 -20.51 -27.45
CA SER A 90 -14.62 -21.28 -28.61
C SER A 90 -15.47 -22.52 -28.93
N PHE A 91 -16.71 -22.58 -28.44
CA PHE A 91 -17.72 -23.60 -28.74
C PHE A 91 -19.01 -22.93 -29.19
#